data_AF-A0A2U3QEB8-F1
#
_entry.id   AF-A0A2U3QEB8-F1
#
_cell.length_a   1.000
_cell.length_b   1.000
_cell.length_c   1.000
_cell.angle_alpha   90.00
_cell.angle_beta   90.00
_cell.angle_gamma   90.00
#
_symmetry.space_group_name_H-M   'P 1'
#
loop_
_entity.id
_entity.type
_entity.pdbx_description
1 polymer ?
#
loop_
_entity_poly.entity_id
_entity_poly.type
_entity_poly.pdbx_seq_one_letter_code
_entity_poly.pdbx_strand_id
1 'polypeptide(L)'
;MGRRVIVRTNLTIFFEEGMDYLPEFMSENSVMVIASLPCYTEANVDRARGKGTFNKCVKALAALNGFGYGNGSAEKELDLVYNPSGPSLAPPQKALEEDYRRELKRNYGITFDSLFAFTNMPIGRFRDFLVRTGGLVKYMEALISAFNPENLRGLMCRRLLNIGWDGRLYDCDFNQMLGVPVHPHLPQHIREFDYSPLKTRPIAVGDHCYACTAGQGST
;
A
#
# COMPACT_ATOMS: atom_id res chain seq x y z
N MET A 1 20.60 -4.62 14.62
CA MET A 1 19.56 -5.66 14.80
C MET A 1 19.21 -6.45 13.54
N GLY A 2 19.94 -6.32 12.42
CA GLY A 2 19.75 -7.16 11.21
C GLY A 2 18.33 -7.15 10.61
N ARG A 3 17.54 -6.12 10.90
CA ARG A 3 16.14 -5.99 10.48
C ARG A 3 16.04 -4.85 9.47
N ARG A 4 15.18 -5.04 8.46
CA ARG A 4 14.81 -4.03 7.47
C ARG A 4 13.61 -3.24 8.01
N VAL A 5 13.70 -1.91 8.02
CA VAL A 5 12.61 -1.02 8.43
C VAL A 5 12.01 -0.38 7.19
N ILE A 6 10.67 -0.40 7.09
CA ILE A 6 9.92 0.14 5.97
C ILE A 6 8.90 1.14 6.50
N VAL A 7 8.83 2.32 5.89
CA VAL A 7 7.78 3.31 6.12
C VAL A 7 6.88 3.41 4.90
N ARG A 8 5.57 3.26 5.13
CA ARG A 8 4.53 3.56 4.14
C ARG A 8 4.07 5.00 4.32
N THR A 9 4.07 5.79 3.25
CA THR A 9 3.70 7.21 3.31
C THR A 9 2.81 7.63 2.15
N ASN A 10 1.97 8.65 2.37
CA ASN A 10 1.24 9.34 1.31
C ASN A 10 2.03 10.54 0.73
N LEU A 11 3.29 10.72 1.15
CA LEU A 11 4.24 11.80 0.79
C LEU A 11 3.88 13.17 1.36
N THR A 12 2.60 13.51 1.48
CA THR A 12 2.18 14.86 1.87
C THR A 12 2.47 15.18 3.34
N ILE A 13 2.67 14.17 4.18
CA ILE A 13 3.00 14.34 5.61
C ILE A 13 4.27 15.19 5.83
N PHE A 14 5.22 15.20 4.89
CA PHE A 14 6.46 15.99 5.00
C PHE A 14 6.22 17.51 4.99
N PHE A 15 5.02 17.96 4.62
CA PHE A 15 4.65 19.37 4.57
C PHE A 15 3.67 19.78 5.67
N GLU A 16 3.37 18.87 6.60
CA GLU A 16 2.65 19.22 7.82
C GLU A 16 3.62 19.85 8.83
N GLU A 17 3.09 20.69 9.71
CA GLU A 17 3.90 21.43 10.69
C GLU A 17 4.75 20.47 11.56
N GLY A 18 6.06 20.70 11.58
CA GLY A 18 7.02 19.91 12.36
C GLY A 18 7.36 18.53 11.79
N MET A 19 7.00 18.22 10.54
CA MET A 19 7.26 16.92 9.89
C MET A 19 8.25 16.99 8.72
N ASP A 20 8.82 18.15 8.46
CA ASP A 20 9.79 18.42 7.39
C ASP A 20 11.12 17.68 7.57
N TYR A 21 11.46 17.31 8.81
CA TYR A 21 12.64 16.52 9.15
C TYR A 21 12.56 15.03 8.71
N LEU A 22 11.36 14.51 8.43
CA LEU A 22 11.15 13.06 8.22
C LEU A 22 11.98 12.47 7.07
N PRO A 23 12.12 13.11 5.89
CA PRO A 23 12.93 12.55 4.80
C PRO A 23 14.41 12.37 5.18
N GLU A 24 14.99 13.35 5.88
CA GLU A 24 16.36 13.28 6.37
C GLU A 24 16.51 12.19 7.44
N PHE A 25 15.62 12.18 8.43
CA PHE A 25 15.63 11.17 9.49
C PHE A 25 15.52 9.74 8.95
N MET A 26 14.61 9.50 7.99
CA MET A 26 14.47 8.20 7.34
C MET A 26 15.75 7.82 6.58
N SER A 27 16.37 8.79 5.91
CA SER A 27 17.65 8.61 5.23
C SER A 27 18.72 8.19 6.24
N GLU A 28 18.99 8.97 7.28
CA GLU A 28 20.05 8.69 8.27
C GLU A 28 19.92 7.30 8.92
N ASN A 29 18.69 6.76 8.99
CA ASN A 29 18.40 5.47 9.61
C ASN A 29 18.19 4.32 8.60
N SER A 30 18.51 4.54 7.31
CA SER A 30 18.36 3.55 6.22
C SER A 30 16.97 2.92 6.18
N VAL A 31 15.94 3.74 6.38
CA VAL A 31 14.54 3.35 6.30
C VAL A 31 14.13 3.28 4.85
N MET A 32 13.53 2.17 4.42
CA MET A 32 13.00 2.05 3.08
C MET A 32 11.62 2.69 2.98
N VAL A 33 11.31 3.29 1.83
CA VAL A 33 10.10 4.09 1.66
C VAL A 33 9.19 3.44 0.62
N ILE A 34 7.96 3.15 1.01
CA ILE A 34 6.89 2.77 0.08
C ILE A 34 5.89 3.92 0.03
N ALA A 35 5.90 4.67 -1.07
CA ALA A 35 5.13 5.88 -1.24
C ALA A 35 3.88 5.64 -2.10
N SER A 36 2.70 5.95 -1.58
CA SER A 36 1.47 5.84 -2.36
C SER A 36 1.32 7.03 -3.30
N LEU A 37 1.38 6.79 -4.61
CA LEU A 37 1.16 7.76 -5.68
C LEU A 37 0.17 7.15 -6.68
N PRO A 38 -1.13 7.52 -6.64
CA PRO A 38 -2.17 6.80 -7.39
C PRO A 38 -2.18 7.11 -8.89
N CYS A 39 -1.40 8.11 -9.35
CA CYS A 39 -1.14 8.37 -10.76
C CYS A 39 0.11 9.24 -10.92
N TYR A 40 0.80 9.14 -12.06
CA TYR A 40 1.87 10.07 -12.44
C TYR A 40 1.35 11.40 -13.03
N THR A 41 0.03 11.60 -13.11
CA THR A 41 -0.59 12.83 -13.63
C THR A 41 -1.27 13.64 -12.52
N GLU A 42 -1.08 14.97 -12.58
CA GLU A 42 -1.66 15.93 -11.64
C GLU A 42 -3.19 15.81 -11.56
N ALA A 43 -3.87 15.85 -12.71
CA ALA A 43 -5.32 15.80 -12.77
C ALA A 43 -5.92 14.58 -12.04
N ASN A 44 -5.28 13.41 -12.16
CA ASN A 44 -5.78 12.20 -11.50
C ASN A 44 -5.51 12.22 -9.99
N VAL A 45 -4.32 12.64 -9.56
CA VAL A 45 -3.96 12.70 -8.13
C VAL A 45 -4.77 13.77 -7.41
N ASP A 46 -4.91 14.95 -8.00
CA ASP A 46 -5.65 16.06 -7.40
C ASP A 46 -7.15 15.78 -7.33
N ARG A 47 -7.72 15.07 -8.32
CA ARG A 47 -9.11 14.59 -8.25
C ARG A 47 -9.31 13.61 -7.09
N ALA A 48 -8.33 12.75 -6.82
CA ALA A 48 -8.44 11.72 -5.79
C ALA A 48 -8.12 12.21 -4.37
N ARG A 49 -7.19 13.16 -4.24
CA ARG A 49 -6.62 13.58 -2.94
C ARG A 49 -6.77 15.06 -2.61
N GLY A 50 -7.29 15.86 -3.54
CA GLY A 50 -7.46 17.29 -3.39
C GLY A 50 -6.41 18.10 -4.14
N LYS A 51 -6.80 19.32 -4.53
CA LYS A 51 -6.00 20.25 -5.34
C LYS A 51 -4.62 20.51 -4.73
N GLY A 52 -3.59 20.46 -5.57
CA GLY A 52 -2.18 20.70 -5.20
C GLY A 52 -1.49 19.52 -4.53
N THR A 53 -2.17 18.37 -4.35
CA THR A 53 -1.57 17.19 -3.73
C THR A 53 -0.46 16.61 -4.60
N PHE A 54 -0.67 16.57 -5.92
CA PHE A 54 0.34 16.04 -6.82
C PHE A 54 1.67 16.79 -6.72
N ASN A 55 1.62 18.12 -6.69
CA ASN A 55 2.82 18.95 -6.55
C ASN A 55 3.55 18.68 -5.22
N LYS A 56 2.81 18.50 -4.11
CA LYS A 56 3.41 18.07 -2.83
C LYS A 56 4.09 16.70 -2.98
N CYS A 57 3.44 15.72 -3.60
CA CYS A 57 4.04 14.40 -3.85
C CYS A 57 5.34 14.50 -4.67
N VAL A 58 5.34 15.28 -5.75
CA VAL A 58 6.54 15.50 -6.60
C VAL A 58 7.68 16.12 -5.80
N LYS A 59 7.40 17.16 -5.00
CA LYS A 59 8.41 17.78 -4.13
C LYS A 59 8.98 16.81 -3.09
N ALA A 60 8.12 16.00 -2.47
CA ALA A 60 8.53 14.97 -1.52
C ALA A 60 9.43 13.90 -2.16
N LEU A 61 9.06 13.42 -3.35
CA LEU A 61 9.86 12.46 -4.10
C LEU A 61 11.22 13.05 -4.53
N ALA A 62 11.24 14.31 -4.96
CA ALA A 62 12.48 15.01 -5.28
C ALA A 62 13.40 15.15 -4.04
N ALA A 63 12.84 15.46 -2.86
CA ALA A 63 13.59 15.49 -1.61
C ALA A 63 14.19 14.12 -1.28
N LEU A 64 13.39 13.04 -1.37
CA LEU A 64 13.88 11.66 -1.19
C LEU A 64 14.99 11.32 -2.19
N ASN A 65 14.84 11.62 -3.48
CA ASN A 65 15.92 11.41 -4.46
C ASN A 65 17.19 12.21 -4.12
N GLY A 66 17.05 13.43 -3.58
CA GLY A 66 18.16 14.24 -3.05
C GLY A 66 18.91 13.57 -1.90
N PHE A 67 18.21 12.80 -1.07
CA PHE A 67 18.78 11.96 -0.01
C PHE A 67 19.30 10.59 -0.50
N GLY A 68 19.28 10.36 -1.82
CA GLY A 68 19.81 9.15 -2.44
C GLY A 68 18.81 8.02 -2.61
N TYR A 69 17.51 8.26 -2.40
CA TYR A 69 16.48 7.25 -2.62
C TYR A 69 16.19 7.00 -4.10
N GLY A 70 15.77 5.77 -4.46
CA GLY A 70 15.32 5.46 -5.82
C GLY A 70 16.46 5.35 -6.83
N ASN A 71 17.64 4.94 -6.38
CA ASN A 71 18.86 4.83 -7.17
C ASN A 71 19.38 3.39 -7.33
N GLY A 72 18.59 2.38 -6.93
CA GLY A 72 18.98 0.97 -6.92
C GLY A 72 19.76 0.53 -5.67
N SER A 73 20.00 1.41 -4.70
CA SER A 73 20.62 1.04 -3.42
C SER A 73 19.61 0.37 -2.50
N ALA A 74 19.99 -0.80 -1.96
CA ALA A 74 19.19 -1.48 -0.96
C ALA A 74 19.05 -0.69 0.35
N GLU A 75 19.91 0.29 0.65
CA GLU A 75 19.79 1.10 1.88
C GLU A 75 18.83 2.29 1.72
N LYS A 76 18.49 2.65 0.48
CA LYS A 76 17.68 3.82 0.12
C LYS A 76 16.61 3.43 -0.90
N GLU A 77 15.94 2.32 -0.64
CA GLU A 77 14.89 1.82 -1.52
C GLU A 77 13.66 2.73 -1.46
N LEU A 78 13.16 3.15 -2.62
CA LEU A 78 11.94 3.93 -2.80
C LEU A 78 11.04 3.25 -3.81
N ASP A 79 9.95 2.67 -3.32
CA ASP A 79 8.92 2.08 -4.15
C ASP A 79 7.68 2.95 -4.20
N LEU A 80 6.96 2.87 -5.32
CA LEU A 80 5.69 3.55 -5.50
C LEU A 80 4.52 2.56 -5.46
N VAL A 81 3.37 3.03 -4.99
CA VAL A 81 2.12 2.24 -5.01
C VAL A 81 1.07 2.97 -5.82
N TYR A 82 0.59 2.31 -6.87
CA TYR A 82 -0.56 2.68 -7.67
C TYR A 82 -1.82 2.00 -7.16
N ASN A 83 -2.91 2.77 -7.09
CA ASN A 83 -4.27 2.25 -6.94
C ASN A 83 -5.18 2.90 -8.01
N PRO A 84 -6.09 2.15 -8.66
CA PRO A 84 -7.06 2.71 -9.59
C PRO A 84 -7.92 3.82 -8.97
N SER A 85 -8.37 4.78 -9.78
CA SER A 85 -9.29 5.83 -9.32
C SER A 85 -10.74 5.35 -9.12
N GLY A 86 -11.06 4.10 -9.45
CA GLY A 86 -12.43 3.59 -9.45
C GLY A 86 -12.53 2.07 -9.26
N PRO A 87 -13.72 1.48 -9.52
CA PRO A 87 -13.99 0.05 -9.36
C PRO A 87 -13.46 -0.78 -10.52
N SER A 88 -12.15 -0.77 -10.73
CA SER A 88 -11.45 -1.63 -11.68
C SER A 88 -10.33 -2.39 -11.00
N LEU A 89 -9.92 -3.50 -11.61
CA LEU A 89 -8.69 -4.18 -11.24
C LEU A 89 -7.48 -3.30 -11.58
N ALA A 90 -6.37 -3.54 -10.88
CA ALA A 90 -5.08 -2.97 -11.25
C ALA A 90 -4.61 -3.50 -12.62
N PRO A 91 -4.06 -2.62 -13.48
CA PRO A 91 -3.49 -3.02 -14.77
C PRO A 91 -2.16 -3.79 -14.59
N PRO A 92 -1.61 -4.39 -15.66
CA PRO A 92 -0.31 -5.05 -15.63
C PRO A 92 0.79 -4.20 -14.99
N GLN A 93 1.38 -4.68 -13.88
CA GLN A 93 2.32 -3.90 -13.07
C GLN A 93 3.54 -3.44 -13.87
N LYS A 94 4.12 -4.34 -14.69
CA LYS A 94 5.32 -4.04 -15.48
C LYS A 94 5.12 -2.87 -16.46
N ALA A 95 4.04 -2.92 -17.25
CA ALA A 95 3.76 -1.85 -18.21
C ALA A 95 3.48 -0.52 -17.50
N LEU A 96 2.76 -0.57 -16.37
CA LEU A 96 2.49 0.62 -15.57
C LEU A 96 3.77 1.18 -14.94
N GLU A 97 4.69 0.33 -14.49
CA GLU A 97 5.98 0.75 -13.96
C GLU A 97 6.81 1.50 -15.01
N GLU A 98 6.87 0.98 -16.24
CA GLU A 98 7.57 1.62 -17.36
C GLU A 98 6.97 3.01 -17.66
N ASP A 99 5.64 3.14 -17.62
CA ASP A 99 4.96 4.43 -17.76
C ASP A 99 5.30 5.40 -16.63
N TYR A 100 5.25 4.95 -15.38
CA TYR A 100 5.64 5.76 -14.22
C TYR A 100 7.08 6.24 -14.33
N ARG A 101 8.02 5.35 -14.67
CA ARG A 101 9.43 5.69 -14.83
C ARG A 101 9.61 6.75 -15.91
N ARG A 102 9.01 6.55 -17.07
CA ARG A 102 9.11 7.49 -18.20
C ARG A 102 8.54 8.85 -17.84
N GLU A 103 7.31 8.90 -17.35
CA GLU A 103 6.60 10.16 -17.11
C GLU A 103 7.16 10.94 -15.91
N LEU A 104 7.50 10.25 -14.81
CA LEU A 104 8.08 10.92 -13.64
C LEU A 104 9.50 11.43 -13.92
N LYS A 105 10.31 10.65 -14.66
CA LYS A 105 11.66 11.08 -15.03
C LYS A 105 11.63 12.24 -16.01
N ARG A 106 10.84 12.14 -17.08
CA ARG A 106 10.76 13.15 -18.15
C ARG A 106 10.26 14.48 -17.63
N ASN A 107 9.20 14.46 -16.82
CA ASN A 107 8.49 15.69 -16.45
C ASN A 107 9.01 16.30 -15.14
N TYR A 108 9.61 15.49 -14.24
CA TYR A 108 9.98 15.92 -12.89
C TYR A 108 11.38 15.48 -12.43
N GLY A 109 12.12 14.73 -13.24
CA GLY A 109 13.45 14.23 -12.89
C GLY A 109 13.48 13.10 -11.86
N ILE A 110 12.31 12.64 -11.39
CA ILE A 110 12.14 11.67 -10.29
C ILE A 110 12.54 10.26 -10.72
N THR A 111 13.15 9.51 -9.81
CA THR A 111 13.43 8.07 -9.93
C THR A 111 12.90 7.30 -8.71
N PHE A 112 12.67 6.00 -8.89
CA PHE A 112 12.18 5.06 -7.87
C PHE A 112 12.64 3.64 -8.25
N ASP A 113 12.55 2.67 -7.33
CA ASP A 113 13.12 1.33 -7.49
C ASP A 113 12.11 0.31 -8.01
N SER A 114 10.86 0.28 -7.52
CA SER A 114 9.78 -0.56 -8.06
C SER A 114 8.39 0.11 -7.95
N LEU A 115 7.44 -0.34 -8.77
CA LEU A 115 6.03 0.05 -8.66
C LEU A 115 5.19 -1.16 -8.26
N PHE A 116 4.34 -1.02 -7.25
CA PHE A 116 3.29 -1.98 -6.92
C PHE A 116 1.92 -1.49 -7.39
N ALA A 117 1.17 -2.33 -8.10
CA ALA A 117 -0.15 -1.97 -8.60
C ALA A 117 -1.24 -2.78 -7.88
N PHE A 118 -1.99 -2.13 -6.99
CA PHE A 118 -3.01 -2.80 -6.18
C PHE A 118 -4.42 -2.40 -6.55
N THR A 119 -5.33 -3.36 -6.48
CA THR A 119 -6.77 -3.12 -6.64
C THR A 119 -7.34 -2.51 -5.36
N ASN A 120 -8.29 -1.59 -5.47
CA ASN A 120 -8.91 -0.98 -4.29
C ASN A 120 -9.65 -2.03 -3.46
N MET A 121 -9.43 -2.04 -2.14
CA MET A 121 -10.20 -2.92 -1.26
C MET A 121 -11.64 -2.39 -1.12
N PRO A 122 -12.67 -3.26 -1.23
CA PRO A 122 -14.08 -2.87 -1.11
C PRO A 122 -14.50 -2.63 0.35
N ILE A 123 -13.77 -1.77 1.06
CA ILE A 123 -13.97 -1.43 2.48
C ILE A 123 -13.99 0.10 2.68
N GLY A 124 -14.42 0.53 3.88
CA GLY A 124 -14.43 1.94 4.28
C GLY A 124 -15.11 2.87 3.27
N ARG A 125 -14.53 4.06 3.06
CA ARG A 125 -15.11 5.10 2.18
C ARG A 125 -15.31 4.64 0.74
N PHE A 126 -14.47 3.73 0.23
CA PHE A 126 -14.62 3.22 -1.12
C PHE A 126 -15.84 2.31 -1.24
N ARG A 127 -16.07 1.44 -0.26
CA ARG A 127 -17.32 0.65 -0.17
C ARG A 127 -18.54 1.56 -0.09
N ASP A 128 -18.52 2.59 0.75
CA ASP A 128 -19.64 3.52 0.90
C ASP A 128 -19.95 4.26 -0.41
N PHE A 129 -18.91 4.64 -1.15
CA PHE A 129 -19.06 5.19 -2.49
C PHE A 129 -19.72 4.21 -3.46
N LEU A 130 -19.30 2.94 -3.46
CA LEU A 130 -19.89 1.91 -4.32
C LEU A 130 -21.33 1.61 -3.96
N VAL A 131 -21.69 1.59 -2.68
CA VAL A 131 -23.08 1.43 -2.23
C VAL A 131 -23.93 2.61 -2.72
N ARG A 132 -23.47 3.85 -2.47
CA ARG A 132 -24.21 5.06 -2.86
C ARG A 132 -24.42 5.18 -4.36
N THR A 133 -23.48 4.68 -5.16
CA THR A 133 -23.55 4.71 -6.63
C THR A 133 -24.15 3.44 -7.24
N GLY A 134 -24.57 2.46 -6.43
CA GLY A 134 -25.10 1.17 -6.89
C GLY A 134 -24.07 0.25 -7.55
N GLY A 135 -22.77 0.56 -7.44
CA GLY A 135 -21.67 -0.18 -8.06
C GLY A 135 -21.11 -1.35 -7.26
N LEU A 136 -21.52 -1.54 -6.00
CA LEU A 136 -20.89 -2.53 -5.12
C LEU A 136 -21.02 -3.97 -5.65
N VAL A 137 -22.22 -4.39 -6.04
CA VAL A 137 -22.47 -5.76 -6.52
C VAL A 137 -21.62 -6.05 -7.76
N LYS A 138 -21.69 -5.18 -8.77
CA LYS A 138 -20.89 -5.29 -9.99
C LYS A 138 -19.38 -5.34 -9.71
N TYR A 139 -18.91 -4.55 -8.75
CA TYR A 139 -17.49 -4.55 -8.40
C TYR A 139 -17.08 -5.85 -7.73
N MET A 140 -17.87 -6.35 -6.77
CA MET A 140 -17.63 -7.63 -6.12
C MET A 140 -17.66 -8.79 -7.12
N GLU A 141 -18.61 -8.81 -8.05
CA GLU A 141 -18.66 -9.79 -9.15
C GLU A 141 -17.36 -9.75 -9.98
N ALA A 142 -16.87 -8.57 -10.35
CA ALA A 142 -15.61 -8.44 -11.09
C ALA A 142 -14.41 -9.00 -10.30
N LEU A 143 -14.34 -8.77 -8.98
CA LEU A 143 -13.28 -9.33 -8.13
C LEU A 143 -13.37 -10.87 -8.06
N ILE A 144 -14.57 -11.40 -7.87
CA ILE A 144 -14.83 -12.85 -7.76
C ILE A 144 -14.52 -13.54 -9.08
N SER A 145 -15.02 -13.01 -10.20
CA SER A 145 -14.76 -13.56 -11.54
C SER A 145 -13.29 -13.51 -11.93
N ALA A 146 -12.53 -12.57 -11.37
CA ALA A 146 -11.09 -12.46 -11.58
C ALA A 146 -10.24 -13.18 -10.53
N PHE A 147 -10.84 -13.98 -9.64
CA PHE A 147 -10.09 -14.76 -8.65
C PHE A 147 -9.01 -15.61 -9.33
N ASN A 148 -7.77 -15.46 -8.86
CA ASN A 148 -6.64 -16.20 -9.36
C ASN A 148 -5.97 -16.98 -8.20
N PRO A 149 -6.05 -18.33 -8.19
CA PRO A 149 -5.52 -19.14 -7.11
C PRO A 149 -3.99 -19.09 -7.00
N GLU A 150 -3.27 -18.73 -8.07
CA GLU A 150 -1.81 -18.60 -8.03
C GLU A 150 -1.36 -17.49 -7.07
N ASN A 151 -2.20 -16.46 -6.87
CA ASN A 151 -1.92 -15.36 -5.95
C ASN A 151 -1.91 -15.81 -4.48
N LEU A 152 -2.54 -16.95 -4.15
CA LEU A 152 -2.64 -17.44 -2.76
C LEU A 152 -1.28 -17.71 -2.11
N ARG A 153 -0.25 -18.03 -2.88
CA ARG A 153 1.12 -18.24 -2.36
C ARG A 153 1.85 -16.92 -2.12
N GLY A 154 1.44 -15.86 -2.82
CA GLY A 154 2.02 -14.53 -2.72
C GLY A 154 1.46 -13.70 -1.57
N LEU A 155 0.22 -13.94 -1.15
CA LEU A 155 -0.51 -13.10 -0.18
C LEU A 155 0.31 -12.70 1.05
N MET A 156 0.39 -11.38 1.29
CA MET A 156 1.10 -10.78 2.42
C MET A 156 0.65 -11.32 3.79
N CYS A 157 -0.65 -11.50 4.00
CA CYS A 157 -1.21 -11.97 5.29
C CYS A 157 -0.73 -13.38 5.71
N ARG A 158 -0.09 -14.14 4.81
CA ARG A 158 0.53 -15.43 5.12
C ARG A 158 1.91 -15.32 5.74
N ARG A 159 2.56 -14.17 5.60
CA ARG A 159 3.94 -13.93 6.05
C ARG A 159 4.05 -12.77 7.03
N LEU A 160 3.08 -11.86 6.99
CA LEU A 160 3.02 -10.68 7.84
C LEU A 160 2.00 -10.87 8.95
N LEU A 161 2.19 -10.12 10.02
CA LEU A 161 1.24 -9.94 11.11
C LEU A 161 1.07 -8.43 11.29
N ASN A 162 -0.16 -7.98 11.41
CA ASN A 162 -0.47 -6.57 11.59
C ASN A 162 -0.77 -6.28 13.07
N ILE A 163 -0.18 -5.23 13.61
CA ILE A 163 -0.33 -4.83 15.02
C ILE A 163 -1.04 -3.47 15.04
N GLY A 164 -2.17 -3.40 15.72
CA GLY A 164 -2.90 -2.17 15.93
C GLY A 164 -2.14 -1.17 16.80
N TRP A 165 -2.52 0.10 16.74
CA TRP A 165 -1.95 1.15 17.59
C TRP A 165 -2.17 0.88 19.09
N ASP A 166 -3.21 0.11 19.42
CA ASP A 166 -3.56 -0.36 20.77
C ASP A 166 -2.89 -1.70 21.13
N GLY A 167 -2.03 -2.22 20.25
CA GLY A 167 -1.31 -3.48 20.42
C GLY A 167 -2.09 -4.74 20.04
N ARG A 168 -3.35 -4.64 19.58
CA ARG A 168 -4.13 -5.80 19.12
C ARG A 168 -3.55 -6.43 17.86
N LEU A 169 -3.69 -7.75 17.72
CA LEU A 169 -3.15 -8.52 16.60
C LEU A 169 -4.20 -8.80 15.52
N TYR A 170 -3.81 -8.61 14.25
CA TYR A 170 -4.63 -8.79 13.06
C TYR A 170 -3.82 -9.52 11.97
N ASP A 171 -4.50 -10.22 11.06
CA ASP A 171 -3.81 -10.89 9.94
C ASP A 171 -3.30 -9.93 8.85
N CYS A 172 -3.94 -8.77 8.70
CA CYS A 172 -3.55 -7.71 7.77
C CYS A 172 -4.13 -6.35 8.20
N ASP A 173 -3.71 -5.29 7.51
CA ASP A 173 -4.20 -3.92 7.72
C ASP A 173 -5.70 -3.80 7.39
N PHE A 174 -6.21 -4.52 6.39
CA PHE A 174 -7.64 -4.53 6.07
C PHE A 174 -8.50 -5.17 7.16
N ASN A 175 -8.03 -6.28 7.75
CA ASN A 175 -8.67 -6.89 8.91
C ASN A 175 -8.68 -5.94 10.10
N GLN A 176 -7.60 -5.18 10.33
CA GLN A 176 -7.59 -4.11 11.34
C GLN A 176 -8.66 -3.04 11.06
N MET A 177 -8.76 -2.56 9.81
CA MET A 177 -9.76 -1.55 9.45
C MET A 177 -11.20 -2.05 9.62
N LEU A 178 -11.43 -3.36 9.50
CA LEU A 178 -12.73 -4.00 9.71
C LEU A 178 -12.96 -4.46 11.16
N GLY A 179 -11.97 -4.33 12.05
CA GLY A 179 -12.07 -4.82 13.42
C GLY A 179 -12.09 -6.34 13.54
N VAL A 180 -11.54 -7.07 12.57
CA VAL A 180 -11.49 -8.54 12.53
C VAL A 180 -10.14 -9.03 13.07
N PRO A 181 -10.02 -9.40 14.35
CA PRO A 181 -8.74 -9.82 14.92
C PRO A 181 -8.28 -11.18 14.36
N VAL A 182 -7.07 -11.59 14.72
CA VAL A 182 -6.63 -12.99 14.54
C VAL A 182 -7.58 -13.95 15.27
N HIS A 183 -7.55 -15.22 14.88
CA HIS A 183 -8.43 -16.25 15.45
C HIS A 183 -8.45 -16.24 17.00
N PRO A 184 -9.61 -16.38 17.67
CA PRO A 184 -9.75 -16.12 19.12
C PRO A 184 -8.87 -16.97 20.06
N HIS A 185 -8.41 -18.14 19.59
CA HIS A 185 -7.54 -19.03 20.36
C HIS A 185 -6.05 -18.66 20.28
N LEU A 186 -5.71 -17.64 19.48
CA LEU A 186 -4.35 -17.12 19.34
C LEU A 186 -4.15 -15.92 20.28
N PRO A 187 -2.88 -15.54 20.57
CA PRO A 187 -2.58 -14.28 21.21
C PRO A 187 -3.33 -13.12 20.56
N GLN A 188 -4.04 -12.32 21.37
CA GLN A 188 -4.86 -11.22 20.85
C GLN A 188 -4.10 -9.89 20.91
N HIS A 189 -3.02 -9.83 21.68
CA HIS A 189 -2.25 -8.62 21.92
C HIS A 189 -0.74 -8.88 21.81
N ILE A 190 0.03 -7.89 21.37
CA ILE A 190 1.49 -8.00 21.17
C ILE A 190 2.25 -8.38 22.46
N ARG A 191 1.70 -8.06 23.63
CA ARG A 191 2.25 -8.46 24.93
C ARG A 191 2.19 -9.97 25.20
N GLU A 192 1.29 -10.67 24.51
CA GLU A 192 1.07 -12.12 24.61
C GLU A 192 1.70 -12.86 23.41
N PHE A 193 2.50 -12.16 22.60
CA PHE A 193 2.99 -12.69 21.33
C PHE A 193 3.70 -14.04 21.50
N ASP A 194 3.21 -15.03 20.75
CA ASP A 194 3.82 -16.34 20.63
C ASP A 194 3.96 -16.71 19.15
N TYR A 195 5.21 -16.83 18.70
CA TYR A 195 5.52 -17.12 17.30
C TYR A 195 5.01 -18.50 16.84
N SER A 196 5.04 -19.51 17.72
CA SER A 196 4.73 -20.90 17.33
C SER A 196 3.30 -21.05 16.78
N PRO A 197 2.23 -20.66 17.51
CA PRO A 197 0.87 -20.71 17.00
C PRO A 197 0.61 -19.64 15.91
N LEU A 198 1.27 -18.48 15.95
CA LEU A 198 1.07 -17.41 14.96
C LEU A 198 1.69 -17.70 13.59
N LYS A 199 2.75 -18.51 13.51
CA LYS A 199 3.40 -18.89 12.26
C LYS A 199 2.50 -19.77 11.38
N THR A 200 1.67 -20.60 12.00
CA THR A 200 0.80 -21.57 11.30
C THR A 200 -0.67 -21.23 11.45
N ARG A 201 -0.97 -20.00 11.88
CA ARG A 201 -2.32 -19.56 12.18
C ARG A 201 -3.26 -19.64 10.97
N PRO A 202 -4.53 -19.99 11.20
CA PRO A 202 -5.57 -19.69 10.21
C PRO A 202 -5.72 -18.17 10.08
N ILE A 203 -5.84 -17.70 8.84
CA ILE A 203 -6.05 -16.30 8.52
C ILE A 203 -7.56 -16.03 8.50
N ALA A 204 -8.01 -15.00 9.20
CA ALA A 204 -9.39 -14.53 9.12
C ALA A 204 -9.65 -13.94 7.73
N VAL A 205 -10.67 -14.44 7.05
CA VAL A 205 -11.05 -14.05 5.67
C VAL A 205 -12.43 -13.39 5.63
N GLY A 206 -12.67 -12.59 4.61
CA GLY A 206 -13.98 -12.02 4.28
C GLY A 206 -14.02 -11.53 2.84
N ASP A 207 -15.13 -10.90 2.43
CA ASP A 207 -15.37 -10.48 1.05
C ASP A 207 -14.25 -9.61 0.46
N HIS A 208 -13.63 -8.76 1.28
CA HIS A 208 -12.52 -7.90 0.86
C HIS A 208 -11.30 -8.69 0.38
N CYS A 209 -11.12 -9.95 0.81
CA CYS A 209 -10.01 -10.78 0.40
C CYS A 209 -10.02 -11.08 -1.11
N TYR A 210 -11.19 -11.01 -1.77
CA TYR A 210 -11.26 -11.17 -3.22
C TYR A 210 -10.41 -10.11 -3.95
N ALA A 211 -10.32 -8.88 -3.43
CA ALA A 211 -9.45 -7.85 -4.02
C ALA A 211 -7.95 -8.17 -3.90
N CYS A 212 -7.52 -8.89 -2.86
CA CYS A 212 -6.13 -9.36 -2.74
C CYS A 212 -5.82 -10.52 -3.69
N THR A 213 -6.83 -11.30 -4.07
CA THR A 213 -6.65 -12.51 -4.90
C THR A 213 -7.02 -12.32 -6.36
N ALA A 214 -7.69 -11.23 -6.72
CA ALA A 214 -8.16 -10.97 -8.07
C ALA A 214 -7.03 -10.51 -9.01
N GLY A 215 -7.07 -10.98 -10.27
CA GLY A 215 -6.13 -10.59 -11.31
C GLY A 215 -4.68 -10.95 -10.95
N GLN A 216 -3.82 -9.93 -10.88
CA GLN A 216 -2.40 -10.07 -10.50
C GLN A 216 -2.17 -10.18 -8.99
N GLY A 217 -3.21 -9.97 -8.17
CA GLY A 217 -3.15 -10.04 -6.72
C GLY A 217 -2.53 -8.81 -6.05
N SER A 218 -2.70 -8.74 -4.72
CA SER A 218 -2.01 -7.79 -3.85
C SER A 218 -1.07 -8.57 -2.95
N THR A 219 0.07 -8.97 -3.51
CA THR A 219 1.02 -9.95 -2.96
C THR A 219 2.37 -9.32 -2.66
#